data_AF-A0A8I1STY9-F1
#
_entry.id   AF-A0A8I1STY9-F1
#
_cell.length_a   1.000
_cell.length_b   1.000
_cell.length_c   1.000
_cell.angle_alpha   90.00
_cell.angle_beta   90.00
_cell.angle_gamma   90.00
#
_symmetry.space_group_name_H-M   'P 1'
#
loop_
_entity.id
_entity.type
_entity.pdbx_description
1 polymer ?
#
loop_
_entity_poly.entity_id
_entity_poly.type
_entity_poly.pdbx_seq_one_letter_code
_entity_poly.pdbx_strand_id
1 'polypeptide(L)'
;MRFARFWQSRTNASGLVKAWGWSDQSEAEAGRNAEGRLARILNFLREGKDALDRYGYGSDGVLRESVVEEGSLSDGSRFAVSRNAYGAFVLNAERVVFIDVDVSLRVSLVDRLKGLFGRGVDLAAVFAAREQEIRDWQRQNPRYSVACYRTFAGFRLVIRNLLAGPEDEEVRRILRELCNDVRYRQLCARQACFRARLTPKPFRIRKCPPPVRFPFEKAGDAAKFSSWSEGYLKVAAGYSVCRTPVIMGDAEPLPSVCEVLAIHDKACCRGDQLPLA
;
A
#
# COMPACT_ATOMS: atom_id res chain seq x y z
N MET A 1 -4.62 12.24 5.35
CA MET A 1 -4.99 10.85 4.97
C MET A 1 -6.51 10.65 4.95
N ARG A 2 -7.04 9.73 4.11
CA ARG A 2 -8.49 9.52 3.92
C ARG A 2 -8.95 8.11 4.31
N PHE A 3 -9.33 7.95 5.58
CA PHE A 3 -9.98 6.76 6.12
C PHE A 3 -11.35 7.12 6.65
N ALA A 4 -12.39 6.44 6.17
CA ALA A 4 -13.73 6.70 6.65
C ALA A 4 -14.07 5.86 7.89
N ARG A 5 -14.76 6.49 8.85
CA ARG A 5 -15.18 5.85 10.11
C ARG A 5 -16.41 4.96 9.95
N PHE A 6 -17.43 5.46 9.26
CA PHE A 6 -18.70 4.78 9.08
C PHE A 6 -18.84 4.26 7.66
N TRP A 7 -19.37 3.05 7.54
CA TRP A 7 -19.60 2.40 6.25
C TRP A 7 -20.98 1.78 6.21
N GLN A 8 -21.65 1.94 5.07
CA GLN A 8 -22.93 1.30 4.79
C GLN A 8 -22.94 0.80 3.35
N SER A 9 -23.77 -0.21 3.07
CA SER A 9 -23.96 -0.65 1.70
C SER A 9 -25.44 -0.66 1.32
N ARG A 10 -25.68 -0.57 0.02
CA ARG A 10 -27.00 -0.67 -0.59
C ARG A 10 -26.93 -1.57 -1.79
N THR A 11 -27.94 -2.39 -1.95
CA THR A 11 -28.08 -3.31 -3.07
C THR A 11 -29.39 -3.00 -3.77
N ASN A 12 -29.41 -3.09 -5.09
CA ASN A 12 -30.64 -2.91 -5.84
C ASN A 12 -31.60 -4.10 -5.61
N ALA A 13 -32.85 -3.96 -6.06
CA ALA A 13 -33.89 -4.98 -5.87
C ALA A 13 -33.51 -6.37 -6.43
N SER A 14 -32.72 -6.42 -7.51
CA SER A 14 -32.26 -7.68 -8.10
C SER A 14 -31.16 -8.40 -7.30
N GLY A 15 -30.52 -7.73 -6.33
CA GLY A 15 -29.36 -8.26 -5.62
C GLY A 15 -28.03 -8.17 -6.38
N LEU A 16 -28.05 -7.86 -7.69
CA LEU A 16 -26.87 -7.92 -8.56
C LEU A 16 -25.95 -6.70 -8.48
N VAL A 17 -26.50 -5.53 -8.13
CA VAL A 17 -25.73 -4.28 -8.09
C VAL A 17 -25.65 -3.80 -6.65
N LYS A 18 -24.42 -3.61 -6.18
CA LYS A 18 -24.12 -3.16 -4.82
C LYS A 18 -23.22 -1.93 -4.83
N ALA A 19 -23.56 -0.96 -3.99
CA ALA A 19 -22.76 0.22 -3.73
C ALA A 19 -22.39 0.28 -2.24
N TRP A 20 -21.15 0.66 -1.94
CA TRP A 20 -20.75 1.08 -0.61
C TRP A 20 -20.87 2.59 -0.49
N GLY A 21 -21.15 3.09 0.69
CA GLY A 21 -21.07 4.50 1.06
C GLY A 21 -20.33 4.62 2.38
N TRP A 22 -19.80 5.80 2.65
CA TRP A 22 -19.05 6.07 3.85
C TRP A 22 -19.28 7.49 4.36
N SER A 23 -18.92 7.73 5.61
CA SER A 23 -18.95 9.04 6.25
C SER A 23 -17.98 9.04 7.45
N ASP A 24 -17.49 10.23 7.81
CA ASP A 24 -16.75 10.44 9.06
C ASP A 24 -17.65 10.88 10.23
N GLN A 25 -18.94 11.17 9.96
CA GLN A 25 -19.89 11.73 10.91
C GLN A 25 -20.88 10.69 11.44
N SER A 26 -21.50 9.89 10.57
CA SER A 26 -22.52 8.91 11.00
C SER A 26 -22.79 7.78 10.01
N GLU A 27 -23.36 6.67 10.52
CA GLU A 27 -23.87 5.59 9.68
C GLU A 27 -25.03 6.03 8.77
N ALA A 28 -25.91 6.92 9.26
CA ALA A 28 -27.03 7.42 8.48
C ALA A 28 -26.55 8.17 7.23
N GLU A 29 -25.52 9.00 7.37
CA GLU A 29 -24.90 9.68 6.23
C GLU A 29 -24.17 8.69 5.30
N ALA A 30 -23.43 7.72 5.85
CA ALA A 30 -22.83 6.66 5.04
C ALA A 30 -23.89 5.90 4.21
N GLY A 31 -25.08 5.69 4.79
CA GLY A 31 -26.25 5.09 4.13
C GLY A 31 -26.75 5.93 2.97
N ARG A 32 -26.97 7.23 3.17
CA ARG A 32 -27.35 8.17 2.09
C ARG A 32 -26.31 8.20 0.98
N ASN A 33 -25.02 8.22 1.34
CA ASN A 33 -23.92 8.17 0.37
C ASN A 33 -23.91 6.85 -0.43
N ALA A 34 -24.27 5.73 0.21
CA ALA A 34 -24.40 4.43 -0.46
C ALA A 34 -25.59 4.41 -1.44
N GLU A 35 -26.72 5.01 -1.06
CA GLU A 35 -27.92 5.13 -1.91
C GLU A 35 -27.65 6.02 -3.12
N GLY A 36 -27.07 7.21 -2.92
CA GLY A 36 -26.70 8.10 -4.01
C GLY A 36 -25.67 7.48 -4.95
N ARG A 37 -24.74 6.68 -4.42
CA ARG A 37 -23.84 5.87 -5.25
C ARG A 37 -24.59 4.80 -6.02
N LEU A 38 -25.45 4.03 -5.37
CA LEU A 38 -26.28 3.00 -6.01
C LEU A 38 -27.06 3.56 -7.20
N ALA A 39 -27.72 4.71 -7.01
CA ALA A 39 -28.46 5.40 -8.07
C ALA A 39 -27.57 5.79 -9.25
N ARG A 40 -26.38 6.36 -8.98
CA ARG A 40 -25.39 6.67 -10.03
C ARG A 40 -24.95 5.42 -10.80
N ILE A 41 -24.72 4.29 -10.11
CA ILE A 41 -24.38 3.00 -10.74
C ILE A 41 -25.46 2.59 -11.75
N LEU A 42 -26.70 2.62 -11.29
CA LEU A 42 -27.83 2.12 -12.07
C LEU A 42 -28.13 3.03 -13.25
N ASN A 43 -27.99 4.35 -13.10
CA ASN A 43 -28.11 5.29 -14.22
C ASN A 43 -27.01 5.06 -15.26
N PHE A 44 -25.75 4.90 -14.82
CA PHE A 44 -24.65 4.56 -15.72
C PHE A 44 -24.92 3.29 -16.53
N LEU A 45 -25.38 2.22 -15.88
CA LEU A 45 -25.68 0.95 -16.55
C LEU A 45 -26.84 1.06 -17.56
N ARG A 46 -27.73 2.03 -17.40
CA ARG A 46 -28.84 2.31 -18.32
C ARG A 46 -28.42 3.17 -19.51
N GLU A 47 -27.56 4.16 -19.29
CA GLU A 47 -27.20 5.20 -20.28
C GLU A 47 -25.99 4.84 -21.16
N GLY A 48 -25.13 3.89 -20.75
CA GLY A 48 -23.98 3.42 -21.54
C GLY A 48 -22.67 4.19 -21.32
N LYS A 49 -21.64 3.85 -22.11
CA LYS A 49 -20.21 4.20 -21.87
C LYS A 49 -19.89 5.70 -21.75
N ASP A 50 -20.68 6.61 -22.33
CA ASP A 50 -20.40 8.07 -22.32
C ASP A 50 -20.50 8.73 -20.94
N ALA A 51 -21.04 8.01 -19.95
CA ALA A 51 -21.05 8.42 -18.55
C ALA A 51 -19.83 7.89 -17.75
N LEU A 52 -19.03 6.96 -18.29
CA LEU A 52 -17.87 6.36 -17.62
C LEU A 52 -16.69 7.35 -17.54
N ASP A 53 -16.47 8.12 -18.61
CA ASP A 53 -15.36 9.09 -18.71
C ASP A 53 -15.53 10.30 -17.79
N ARG A 54 -16.76 10.60 -17.34
CA ARG A 54 -17.06 11.72 -16.44
C ARG A 54 -16.96 11.39 -14.95
N TYR A 55 -17.05 10.12 -14.56
CA TYR A 55 -17.31 9.76 -13.16
C TYR A 55 -16.31 8.82 -12.50
N GLY A 56 -15.25 8.39 -13.19
CA GLY A 56 -14.16 7.64 -12.56
C GLY A 56 -14.69 6.42 -11.81
N TYR A 57 -15.32 5.51 -12.53
CA TYR A 57 -16.00 4.42 -11.86
C TYR A 57 -15.00 3.46 -11.18
N GLY A 58 -14.93 3.54 -9.85
CA GLY A 58 -13.87 2.97 -9.01
C GLY A 58 -13.11 4.00 -8.15
N SER A 59 -13.41 5.30 -8.25
CA SER A 59 -12.54 6.40 -7.79
C SER A 59 -13.11 7.33 -6.71
N ASP A 60 -14.15 6.96 -5.96
CA ASP A 60 -14.67 7.86 -4.91
C ASP A 60 -13.66 8.09 -3.74
N GLY A 61 -12.46 7.50 -3.78
CA GLY A 61 -11.29 8.06 -3.06
C GLY A 61 -11.00 7.50 -1.67
N VAL A 62 -11.88 6.67 -1.08
CA VAL A 62 -11.65 6.02 0.22
C VAL A 62 -11.56 4.50 0.08
N LEU A 63 -10.47 3.93 0.58
CA LEU A 63 -10.29 2.48 0.63
C LEU A 63 -11.13 1.87 1.76
N ARG A 64 -11.71 0.70 1.48
CA ARG A 64 -12.40 -0.14 2.48
C ARG A 64 -11.39 -0.86 3.35
N GLU A 65 -10.80 -0.13 4.27
CA GLU A 65 -9.80 -0.63 5.21
C GLU A 65 -10.18 -0.22 6.62
N SER A 66 -10.13 -1.16 7.56
CA SER A 66 -10.28 -0.84 8.97
C SER A 66 -8.97 -0.23 9.49
N VAL A 67 -9.06 0.92 10.15
CA VAL A 67 -7.95 1.50 10.91
C VAL A 67 -7.85 0.74 12.24
N VAL A 68 -6.66 0.27 12.59
CA VAL A 68 -6.39 -0.46 13.84
C VAL A 68 -5.64 0.41 14.86
N GLU A 69 -4.91 1.40 14.37
CA GLU A 69 -4.13 2.33 15.17
C GLU A 69 -4.00 3.63 14.37
N GLU A 70 -4.08 4.77 15.04
CA GLU A 70 -3.83 6.09 14.46
C GLU A 70 -3.22 7.00 15.52
N GLY A 71 -2.42 7.97 15.08
CA GLY A 71 -1.77 8.92 15.97
C GLY A 71 -1.18 10.11 15.23
N SER A 72 -0.63 11.02 16.01
CA SER A 72 0.08 12.21 15.52
C SER A 72 1.58 12.06 15.78
N LEU A 73 2.37 12.64 14.89
CA LEU A 73 3.83 12.72 14.96
C LEU A 73 4.26 14.06 15.58
N SER A 74 5.54 14.20 15.90
CA SER A 74 6.11 15.40 16.52
C SER A 74 5.93 16.67 15.68
N ASP A 75 5.76 16.55 14.36
CA ASP A 75 5.52 17.66 13.42
C ASP A 75 4.02 18.01 13.25
N GLY A 76 3.13 17.33 13.99
CA GLY A 76 1.68 17.49 13.91
C GLY A 76 1.02 16.72 12.76
N SER A 77 1.79 16.08 11.88
CA SER A 77 1.22 15.22 10.84
C SER A 77 0.78 13.86 11.41
N ARG A 78 -0.09 13.15 10.69
CA ARG A 78 -0.68 11.90 11.20
C ARG A 78 -0.03 10.65 10.62
N PHE A 79 -0.13 9.55 11.37
CA PHE A 79 0.06 8.19 10.88
C PHE A 79 -1.15 7.32 11.22
N ALA A 80 -1.35 6.24 10.46
CA ALA A 80 -2.37 5.24 10.73
C ALA A 80 -1.93 3.86 10.24
N VAL A 81 -2.20 2.82 11.04
CA VAL A 81 -2.07 1.43 10.62
C VAL A 81 -3.44 0.91 10.24
N SER A 82 -3.59 0.43 9.00
CA SER A 82 -4.84 -0.11 8.46
C SER A 82 -4.71 -1.58 8.06
N ARG A 83 -5.86 -2.23 7.81
CA ARG A 83 -5.93 -3.59 7.22
C ARG A 83 -6.44 -3.49 5.79
N ASN A 84 -5.59 -3.87 4.83
CA ASN A 84 -5.99 -3.86 3.43
C ASN A 84 -6.96 -5.01 3.07
N ALA A 85 -7.42 -5.05 1.82
CA ALA A 85 -8.36 -6.07 1.34
C ALA A 85 -7.84 -7.52 1.41
N TYR A 86 -6.53 -7.73 1.52
CA TYR A 86 -5.93 -9.05 1.75
C TYR A 86 -5.61 -9.31 3.22
N GLY A 87 -5.99 -8.39 4.12
CA GLY A 87 -5.73 -8.50 5.55
C GLY A 87 -4.28 -8.31 5.95
N ALA A 88 -3.44 -7.68 5.14
CA ALA A 88 -2.11 -7.26 5.60
C ALA A 88 -2.21 -5.93 6.36
N PHE A 89 -1.40 -5.75 7.40
CA PHE A 89 -1.19 -4.45 8.03
C PHE A 89 -0.44 -3.51 7.09
N VAL A 90 -0.91 -2.26 7.00
CA VAL A 90 -0.32 -1.20 6.18
C VAL A 90 -0.18 0.05 7.03
N LEU A 91 1.06 0.54 7.17
CA LEU A 91 1.35 1.86 7.69
C LEU A 91 1.03 2.91 6.64
N ASN A 92 0.34 3.96 7.06
CA ASN A 92 0.00 5.12 6.26
C ASN A 92 0.61 6.32 6.97
N ALA A 93 1.46 7.06 6.27
CA ALA A 93 2.08 8.28 6.80
C ALA A 93 1.64 9.46 5.95
N GLU A 94 1.19 10.53 6.59
CA GLU A 94 0.68 11.71 5.88
C GLU A 94 1.78 12.44 5.10
N ARG A 95 2.98 12.57 5.69
CA ARG A 95 4.09 13.37 5.12
C ARG A 95 5.43 12.65 4.99
N VAL A 96 5.61 11.47 5.58
CA VAL A 96 6.84 10.69 5.44
C VAL A 96 6.83 9.95 4.10
N VAL A 97 7.76 10.30 3.23
CA VAL A 97 7.77 9.88 1.81
C VAL A 97 8.27 8.45 1.66
N PHE A 98 7.34 7.49 1.61
CA PHE A 98 7.63 6.10 1.21
C PHE A 98 7.47 5.90 -0.31
N ILE A 99 8.37 5.11 -0.88
CA ILE A 99 8.39 4.78 -2.31
C ILE A 99 8.58 3.26 -2.47
N ASP A 100 7.57 2.55 -2.99
CA ASP A 100 7.72 1.14 -3.37
C ASP A 100 8.31 1.09 -4.79
N VAL A 101 9.45 0.41 -4.95
CA VAL A 101 10.17 0.25 -6.21
C VAL A 101 10.18 -1.22 -6.56
N ASP A 102 9.37 -1.63 -7.53
CA ASP A 102 9.31 -3.03 -7.93
C ASP A 102 10.49 -3.38 -8.84
N VAL A 103 11.09 -4.55 -8.62
CA VAL A 103 12.01 -5.14 -9.58
C VAL A 103 11.20 -5.97 -10.56
N SER A 104 10.99 -5.40 -11.74
CA SER A 104 10.30 -6.08 -12.83
C SER A 104 11.21 -7.19 -13.35
N LEU A 105 10.90 -8.44 -13.00
CA LEU A 105 11.45 -9.58 -13.72
C LEU A 105 10.78 -9.60 -15.09
N ARG A 106 11.33 -8.85 -16.06
CA ARG A 106 11.03 -9.09 -17.47
C ARG A 106 11.69 -10.42 -17.86
N VAL A 107 11.19 -11.53 -17.30
CA VAL A 107 11.49 -12.84 -17.85
C VAL A 107 10.66 -12.90 -19.12
N SER A 108 11.30 -12.74 -20.27
CA SER A 108 10.59 -12.99 -21.51
C SER A 108 10.12 -14.45 -21.51
N LEU A 109 9.00 -14.74 -22.16
CA LEU A 109 8.56 -16.14 -22.38
C LEU A 109 9.68 -16.97 -23.06
N VAL A 110 10.59 -16.31 -23.79
CA VAL A 110 11.78 -16.90 -24.41
C VAL A 110 12.80 -17.35 -23.36
N ASP A 111 12.98 -16.64 -22.25
CA ASP A 111 13.91 -17.02 -21.18
C ASP A 111 13.41 -18.20 -20.35
N ARG A 112 12.08 -18.40 -20.25
CA ARG A 112 11.50 -19.61 -19.63
C ARG A 112 11.65 -20.85 -20.53
N LEU A 113 11.57 -20.69 -21.85
CA LEU A 113 11.78 -21.78 -22.81
C LEU A 113 13.26 -22.14 -22.98
N LYS A 114 14.17 -21.16 -22.84
CA LYS A 114 15.62 -21.41 -22.82
C LYS A 114 16.12 -22.10 -21.56
N GLY A 115 15.32 -22.24 -20.50
CA GLY A 115 15.71 -22.95 -19.27
C GLY A 115 16.08 -24.43 -19.45
N LEU A 116 15.86 -25.01 -20.63
CA LEU A 116 16.34 -26.35 -20.99
C LEU A 116 17.71 -26.33 -21.70
N PHE A 117 18.22 -25.18 -22.16
CA PHE A 117 19.50 -25.04 -22.89
C PHE A 117 20.24 -23.68 -22.72
N GLY A 118 19.93 -22.85 -21.72
CA GLY A 118 20.53 -21.50 -21.58
C GLY A 118 20.36 -20.86 -20.20
N ARG A 119 21.39 -20.11 -19.78
CA ARG A 119 21.55 -19.44 -18.46
C ARG A 119 20.26 -18.77 -17.96
N GLY A 120 19.82 -19.15 -16.77
CA GLY A 120 18.71 -18.48 -16.07
C GLY A 120 19.03 -17.01 -15.74
N VAL A 121 17.98 -16.20 -15.55
CA VAL A 121 18.12 -14.80 -15.11
C VAL A 121 18.74 -14.78 -13.71
N ASP A 122 19.90 -14.14 -13.58
CA ASP A 122 20.53 -13.90 -12.28
C ASP A 122 19.75 -12.80 -11.53
N LEU A 123 18.86 -13.23 -10.65
CA LEU A 123 18.06 -12.34 -9.82
C LEU A 123 18.95 -11.43 -8.96
N ALA A 124 20.08 -11.91 -8.44
CA ALA A 124 20.96 -11.11 -7.60
C ALA A 124 21.55 -9.96 -8.42
N ALA A 125 21.99 -10.21 -9.65
CA ALA A 125 22.48 -9.18 -10.55
C ALA A 125 21.38 -8.15 -10.91
N VAL A 126 20.13 -8.59 -11.15
CA VAL A 126 19.00 -7.68 -11.43
C VAL A 126 18.71 -6.78 -10.22
N PHE A 127 18.71 -7.34 -9.02
CA PHE A 127 18.53 -6.56 -7.79
C PHE A 127 19.68 -5.58 -7.56
N ALA A 128 20.93 -6.02 -7.75
CA ALA A 128 22.10 -5.16 -7.62
C ALA A 128 22.08 -4.00 -8.63
N ALA A 129 21.71 -4.26 -9.88
CA ALA A 129 21.55 -3.21 -10.90
C ALA A 129 20.49 -2.19 -10.50
N ARG A 130 19.32 -2.65 -10.02
CA ARG A 130 18.27 -1.73 -9.58
C ARG A 130 18.66 -0.94 -8.33
N GLU A 131 19.40 -1.54 -7.40
CA GLU A 131 19.97 -0.81 -6.26
C GLU A 131 20.99 0.25 -6.70
N GLN A 132 21.82 -0.07 -7.70
CA GLN A 132 22.79 0.86 -8.27
C GLN A 132 22.11 2.06 -8.93
N GLU A 133 21.00 1.84 -9.67
CA GLU A 133 20.19 2.94 -10.23
C GLU A 133 19.65 3.88 -9.12
N ILE A 134 19.23 3.33 -7.98
CA ILE A 134 18.78 4.11 -6.81
C ILE A 134 19.94 4.91 -6.22
N ARG A 135 21.14 4.31 -6.12
CA ARG A 135 22.36 5.00 -5.65
C ARG A 135 22.74 6.14 -6.59
N ASP A 136 22.71 5.91 -7.89
CA ASP A 136 23.05 6.94 -8.89
C ASP A 136 22.05 8.08 -8.86
N TRP A 137 20.75 7.78 -8.72
CA TRP A 137 19.74 8.79 -8.51
C TRP A 137 20.02 9.64 -7.26
N GLN A 138 20.40 9.02 -6.13
CA GLN A 138 20.72 9.75 -4.90
C GLN A 138 21.98 10.62 -5.08
N ARG A 139 23.03 10.14 -5.75
CA ARG A 139 24.23 10.95 -6.06
C ARG A 139 23.93 12.16 -6.92
N GLN A 140 22.98 12.03 -7.86
CA GLN A 140 22.51 13.14 -8.70
C GLN A 140 21.58 14.10 -7.95
N ASN A 141 21.01 13.66 -6.82
CA ASN A 141 20.15 14.45 -5.95
C ASN A 141 20.71 14.48 -4.51
N PRO A 142 21.94 15.00 -4.28
CA PRO A 142 22.67 14.84 -3.01
C PRO A 142 21.98 15.51 -1.82
N ARG A 143 21.00 16.39 -2.07
CA ARG A 143 20.15 17.00 -1.05
C ARG A 143 19.24 16.00 -0.34
N TYR A 144 19.01 14.80 -0.88
CA TYR A 144 18.19 13.78 -0.22
C TYR A 144 19.05 12.71 0.44
N SER A 145 18.68 12.38 1.67
CA SER A 145 19.12 11.21 2.42
C SER A 145 18.06 10.13 2.29
N VAL A 146 18.43 8.92 1.90
CA VAL A 146 17.51 7.84 1.53
C VAL A 146 17.81 6.59 2.35
N ALA A 147 16.79 6.04 3.02
CA ALA A 147 16.84 4.67 3.54
C ALA A 147 16.31 3.71 2.48
N CYS A 148 17.15 2.80 2.00
CA CYS A 148 16.82 1.82 0.96
C CYS A 148 16.67 0.43 1.58
N TYR A 149 15.42 -0.04 1.69
CA TYR A 149 15.07 -1.35 2.24
C TYR A 149 14.90 -2.37 1.13
N ARG A 150 15.57 -3.53 1.21
CA ARG A 150 15.33 -4.65 0.29
C ARG A 150 14.07 -5.42 0.69
N THR A 151 13.10 -5.58 -0.21
CA THR A 151 11.82 -6.31 0.04
C THR A 151 11.75 -7.64 -0.72
N PHE A 152 10.69 -8.44 -0.62
CA PHE A 152 10.59 -9.68 -1.42
C PHE A 152 10.69 -9.45 -2.95
N ALA A 153 10.08 -8.37 -3.47
CA ALA A 153 9.93 -8.17 -4.93
C ALA A 153 10.57 -6.87 -5.45
N GLY A 154 11.36 -6.18 -4.62
CA GLY A 154 11.83 -4.84 -4.96
C GLY A 154 12.59 -4.17 -3.83
N PHE A 155 12.45 -2.86 -3.78
CA PHE A 155 12.95 -2.00 -2.73
C PHE A 155 11.82 -1.14 -2.19
N ARG A 156 11.95 -0.73 -0.94
CA ARG A 156 11.15 0.33 -0.34
C ARG A 156 12.10 1.44 0.07
N LEU A 157 11.87 2.64 -0.43
CA LEU A 157 12.69 3.80 -0.11
C LEU A 157 11.94 4.72 0.83
N VAL A 158 12.69 5.38 1.71
CA VAL A 158 12.19 6.48 2.56
C VAL A 158 13.13 7.66 2.41
N ILE A 159 12.59 8.82 2.05
CA ILE A 159 13.36 10.07 2.06
C ILE A 159 13.41 10.56 3.51
N ARG A 160 14.61 10.56 4.10
CA ARG A 160 14.83 10.74 5.53
C ARG A 160 14.73 12.19 5.98
N ASN A 161 15.07 13.11 5.09
CA ASN A 161 15.20 14.53 5.36
C ASN A 161 14.17 15.39 4.61
N LEU A 162 13.01 14.82 4.26
CA LEU A 162 11.91 15.51 3.58
C LEU A 162 10.55 15.10 4.18
N LEU A 163 9.72 16.09 4.48
CA LEU A 163 8.31 15.91 4.85
C LEU A 163 7.43 16.62 3.83
N ALA A 164 6.71 15.85 3.04
CA ALA A 164 5.93 16.35 1.92
C ALA A 164 4.74 15.43 1.67
N GLY A 165 3.63 15.98 1.16
CA GLY A 165 2.46 15.21 0.76
C GLY A 165 2.62 14.59 -0.64
N PRO A 166 1.82 13.57 -0.98
CA PRO A 166 1.87 12.93 -2.30
C PRO A 166 1.39 13.83 -3.45
N GLU A 167 0.81 14.99 -3.15
CA GLU A 167 0.39 15.98 -4.14
C GLU A 167 1.43 17.08 -4.40
N ASP A 168 2.49 17.16 -3.58
CA ASP A 168 3.56 18.14 -3.77
C ASP A 168 4.38 17.81 -5.03
N GLU A 169 4.69 18.84 -5.83
CA GLU A 169 5.31 18.63 -7.14
C GLU A 169 6.70 17.98 -7.04
N GLU A 170 7.47 18.35 -6.00
CA GLU A 170 8.76 17.74 -5.71
C GLU A 170 8.62 16.22 -5.50
N VAL A 171 7.62 15.78 -4.72
CA VAL A 171 7.40 14.35 -4.47
C VAL A 171 6.84 13.64 -5.70
N ARG A 172 5.94 14.27 -6.44
CA ARG A 172 5.44 13.69 -7.70
C ARG A 172 6.57 13.44 -8.69
N ARG A 173 7.56 14.35 -8.77
CA ARG A 173 8.78 14.15 -9.55
C ARG A 173 9.58 12.95 -9.05
N ILE A 174 9.91 12.90 -7.76
CA ILE A 174 10.66 11.78 -7.15
C ILE A 174 9.95 10.44 -7.41
N LEU A 175 8.63 10.39 -7.21
CA LEU A 175 7.83 9.20 -7.47
C LEU A 175 7.84 8.79 -8.95
N ARG A 176 7.80 9.73 -9.90
CA ARG A 176 7.91 9.41 -11.34
C ARG A 176 9.27 8.79 -11.70
N GLU A 177 10.34 9.28 -11.07
CA GLU A 177 11.71 8.86 -11.35
C GLU A 177 12.01 7.48 -10.73
N LEU A 178 11.56 7.22 -9.50
CA LEU A 178 11.92 6.01 -8.76
C LEU A 178 10.84 4.92 -8.74
N CYS A 179 9.55 5.29 -8.69
CA CYS A 179 8.43 4.36 -8.56
C CYS A 179 7.83 3.99 -9.92
N ASN A 180 8.06 2.75 -10.34
CA ASN A 180 7.48 2.18 -11.54
C ASN A 180 6.01 1.73 -11.37
N ASP A 181 5.48 1.64 -10.15
CA ASP A 181 4.07 1.31 -9.91
C ASP A 181 3.17 2.54 -10.03
N VAL A 182 2.50 2.69 -11.18
CA VAL A 182 1.49 3.73 -11.42
C VAL A 182 0.32 3.63 -10.43
N ARG A 183 -0.10 2.42 -10.06
CA ARG A 183 -1.22 2.21 -9.13
C ARG A 183 -0.85 2.65 -7.73
N TYR A 184 0.37 2.37 -7.27
CA TYR A 184 0.88 2.89 -6.00
C TYR A 184 0.83 4.42 -5.96
N ARG A 185 1.35 5.08 -7.00
CA ARG A 185 1.33 6.56 -7.08
C ARG A 185 -0.09 7.14 -7.02
N GLN A 186 -1.01 6.56 -7.80
CA GLN A 186 -2.42 6.98 -7.76
C GLN A 186 -3.07 6.71 -6.40
N LEU A 187 -2.72 5.60 -5.75
CA LEU A 187 -3.23 5.25 -4.43
C LEU A 187 -2.80 6.27 -3.38
N CYS A 188 -1.52 6.66 -3.38
CA CYS A 188 -0.99 7.66 -2.46
C CYS A 188 -1.68 9.01 -2.62
N ALA A 189 -1.82 9.50 -3.85
CA ALA A 189 -2.54 10.74 -4.13
C ALA A 189 -4.01 10.66 -3.65
N ARG A 190 -4.73 9.58 -4.01
CA ARG A 190 -6.15 9.41 -3.63
C ARG A 190 -6.34 9.34 -2.11
N GLN A 191 -5.43 8.72 -1.39
CA GLN A 191 -5.52 8.54 0.06
C GLN A 191 -4.85 9.66 0.86
N ALA A 192 -4.19 10.62 0.19
CA ALA A 192 -3.41 11.69 0.81
C ALA A 192 -2.44 11.14 1.89
N CYS A 193 -1.69 10.10 1.53
CA CYS A 193 -0.68 9.46 2.37
C CYS A 193 0.30 8.61 1.54
N PHE A 194 1.45 8.28 2.12
CA PHE A 194 2.34 7.22 1.63
C PHE A 194 2.09 5.93 2.40
N ARG A 195 2.27 4.80 1.73
CA ARG A 195 1.80 3.50 2.23
C ARG A 195 2.91 2.48 2.27
N ALA A 196 3.11 1.85 3.41
CA ALA A 196 4.11 0.81 3.63
C ALA A 196 3.47 -0.42 4.26
N ARG A 197 3.51 -1.57 3.59
CA ARG A 197 3.04 -2.85 4.17
C ARG A 197 3.93 -3.25 5.35
N LEU A 198 3.33 -3.54 6.50
CA LEU A 198 4.00 -3.96 7.74
C LEU A 198 4.03 -5.49 7.92
N THR A 199 3.27 -6.22 7.12
CA THR A 199 3.26 -7.69 7.13
C THR A 199 3.26 -8.25 5.70
N PRO A 200 3.73 -9.50 5.50
CA PRO A 200 3.81 -10.13 4.19
C PRO A 200 2.48 -10.21 3.47
N LYS A 201 2.48 -10.36 2.14
CA LYS A 201 1.23 -10.72 1.44
C LYS A 201 0.87 -12.17 1.82
N PRO A 202 -0.38 -12.50 2.20
CA PRO A 202 -0.73 -13.87 2.63
C PRO A 202 -0.29 -14.96 1.64
N PHE A 203 -0.47 -14.73 0.34
CA PHE A 203 -0.08 -15.69 -0.69
C PHE A 203 1.43 -15.89 -0.83
N ARG A 204 2.28 -14.95 -0.40
CA ARG A 204 3.75 -15.12 -0.39
C ARG A 204 4.20 -16.07 0.72
N ILE A 205 3.40 -16.20 1.78
CA ILE A 205 3.63 -17.13 2.89
C ILE A 205 2.67 -18.34 2.84
N ARG A 206 2.12 -18.63 1.65
CA ARG A 206 1.22 -19.77 1.39
C ARG A 206 -0.05 -19.78 2.25
N LYS A 207 -0.56 -18.59 2.61
CA LYS A 207 -1.86 -18.42 3.27
C LYS A 207 -2.91 -17.94 2.28
N CYS A 208 -4.12 -18.47 2.44
CA CYS A 208 -5.29 -17.98 1.73
C CYS A 208 -5.62 -16.53 2.15
N PRO A 209 -6.24 -15.72 1.27
CA PRO A 209 -6.79 -14.43 1.65
C PRO A 209 -7.86 -14.58 2.75
N PRO A 210 -8.21 -13.49 3.45
CA PRO A 210 -9.23 -13.54 4.49
C PRO A 210 -10.57 -14.02 3.91
N PRO A 211 -11.34 -14.83 4.67
CA PRO A 211 -12.61 -15.38 4.20
C PRO A 211 -13.72 -14.32 4.07
N VAL A 212 -13.52 -13.17 4.70
CA VAL A 212 -14.43 -12.01 4.69
C VAL A 212 -13.62 -10.73 4.51
N ARG A 213 -14.25 -9.67 4.01
CA ARG A 213 -13.60 -8.36 3.80
C ARG A 213 -14.32 -7.29 4.60
N PHE A 214 -13.55 -6.32 5.07
CA PHE A 214 -14.10 -5.11 5.65
C PHE A 214 -14.76 -4.24 4.56
N PRO A 215 -15.85 -3.51 4.86
CA PRO A 215 -16.64 -3.54 6.10
C PRO A 215 -17.40 -4.86 6.28
N PHE A 216 -17.48 -5.34 7.51
CA PHE A 216 -18.16 -6.59 7.84
C PHE A 216 -19.67 -6.40 7.83
N GLU A 217 -20.39 -7.33 7.21
CA GLU A 217 -21.83 -7.18 6.97
C GLU A 217 -22.66 -8.15 7.81
N LYS A 218 -22.17 -9.37 7.99
CA LYS A 218 -22.90 -10.43 8.67
C LYS A 218 -22.41 -10.57 10.10
N ALA A 219 -23.33 -10.94 10.98
CA ALA A 219 -22.97 -11.41 12.31
C ALA A 219 -21.93 -12.54 12.21
N GLY A 220 -20.85 -12.41 12.97
CA GLY A 220 -19.74 -13.36 12.98
C GLY A 220 -18.64 -13.12 11.93
N ASP A 221 -18.80 -12.20 10.96
CA ASP A 221 -17.72 -11.87 10.01
C ASP A 221 -16.47 -11.37 10.74
N ALA A 222 -16.64 -10.50 11.75
CA ALA A 222 -15.53 -10.02 12.58
C ALA A 222 -14.77 -11.18 13.26
N ALA A 223 -15.49 -12.15 13.83
CA ALA A 223 -14.88 -13.32 14.47
C ALA A 223 -14.14 -14.21 13.48
N LYS A 224 -14.71 -14.46 12.28
CA LYS A 224 -14.05 -15.20 11.20
C LYS A 224 -12.77 -14.50 10.74
N PHE A 225 -12.80 -13.18 10.60
CA PHE A 225 -11.62 -12.41 10.24
C PHE A 225 -10.55 -12.46 11.34
N SER A 226 -10.93 -12.34 12.61
CA SER A 226 -10.00 -12.43 13.75
C SER A 226 -9.29 -13.79 13.78
N SER A 227 -10.05 -14.89 13.70
CA SER A 227 -9.50 -16.24 13.67
C SER A 227 -8.54 -16.45 12.50
N TRP A 228 -8.89 -15.98 11.30
CA TRP A 228 -7.98 -15.99 10.16
C TRP A 228 -6.72 -15.13 10.43
N SER A 229 -6.90 -13.94 11.00
CA SER A 229 -5.82 -12.98 11.26
C SER A 229 -4.79 -13.56 12.24
N GLU A 230 -5.23 -14.20 13.31
CA GLU A 230 -4.34 -14.88 14.27
C GLU A 230 -3.48 -15.95 13.59
N GLY A 231 -4.11 -16.82 12.80
CA GLY A 231 -3.41 -17.87 12.05
C GLY A 231 -2.48 -17.31 10.97
N TYR A 232 -2.84 -16.19 10.35
CA TYR A 232 -1.99 -15.47 9.40
C TYR A 232 -0.77 -14.84 10.09
N LEU A 233 -0.97 -14.11 11.19
CA LEU A 233 0.09 -13.41 11.90
C LEU A 233 1.09 -14.37 12.57
N LYS A 234 0.61 -15.52 13.06
CA LYS A 234 1.48 -16.58 13.58
C LYS A 234 2.47 -17.07 12.52
N VAL A 235 2.04 -17.23 11.27
CA VAL A 235 2.93 -17.66 10.17
C VAL A 235 3.78 -16.50 9.65
N ALA A 236 3.20 -15.30 9.55
CA ALA A 236 3.92 -14.10 9.14
C ALA A 236 5.14 -13.80 10.03
N ALA A 237 5.10 -14.21 11.32
CA ALA A 237 6.22 -14.02 12.24
C ALA A 237 7.51 -14.74 11.84
N GLY A 238 7.43 -15.77 11.00
CA GLY A 238 8.61 -16.47 10.45
C GLY A 238 9.26 -15.76 9.25
N TYR A 239 8.81 -14.55 8.89
CA TYR A 239 9.29 -13.80 7.73
C TYR A 239 9.65 -12.37 8.11
N SER A 240 10.54 -11.78 7.32
CA SER A 240 10.81 -10.34 7.31
C SER A 240 10.14 -9.73 6.08
N VAL A 241 9.57 -8.52 6.22
CA VAL A 241 8.97 -7.81 5.09
C VAL A 241 10.04 -7.10 4.27
N CYS A 242 11.05 -6.58 4.97
CA CYS A 242 12.25 -6.03 4.38
C CYS A 242 13.49 -6.32 5.23
N ARG A 243 14.65 -6.14 4.61
CA ARG A 243 15.95 -6.14 5.28
C ARG A 243 16.22 -4.80 5.97
N THR A 244 17.19 -4.81 6.88
CA THR A 244 17.83 -3.59 7.38
C THR A 244 18.19 -2.67 6.21
N PRO A 245 17.89 -1.36 6.29
CA PRO A 245 18.08 -0.46 5.16
C PRO A 245 19.56 -0.15 4.96
N VAL A 246 19.95 0.06 3.71
CA VAL A 246 21.18 0.79 3.41
C VAL A 246 20.85 2.28 3.36
N ILE A 247 21.62 3.08 4.08
CA ILE A 247 21.49 4.53 4.09
C ILE A 247 22.36 5.13 2.98
N MET A 248 21.79 6.07 2.23
CA MET A 248 22.46 6.80 1.15
C MET A 248 22.34 8.30 1.41
N GLY A 249 23.46 9.03 1.38
CA GLY A 249 23.53 10.45 1.72
C GLY A 249 23.69 10.72 3.21
N ASP A 250 24.20 11.90 3.53
CA ASP A 250 24.71 12.23 4.87
C ASP A 250 23.78 13.11 5.70
N ALA A 251 22.68 13.60 5.10
CA ALA A 251 21.74 14.42 5.85
C ALA A 251 21.03 13.60 6.94
N GLU A 252 20.95 14.20 8.13
CA GLU A 252 20.26 13.63 9.28
C GLU A 252 18.75 13.47 9.01
N PRO A 253 18.11 12.43 9.55
CA PRO A 253 16.69 12.22 9.41
C PRO A 253 15.91 13.25 10.24
N LEU A 254 14.74 13.64 9.75
CA LEU A 254 13.82 14.48 10.53
C LEU A 254 13.20 13.67 11.68
N PRO A 255 12.90 14.28 12.84
CA PRO A 255 12.34 13.57 14.00
C PRO A 255 11.09 12.74 13.68
N SER A 256 10.13 13.31 12.96
CA SER A 256 8.90 12.60 12.57
C SER A 256 9.15 11.46 11.59
N VAL A 257 10.22 11.50 10.80
CA VAL A 257 10.64 10.36 9.98
C VAL A 257 11.19 9.25 10.86
N CYS A 258 11.99 9.57 11.88
CA CYS A 258 12.47 8.58 12.85
C CYS A 258 11.32 7.89 13.60
N GLU A 259 10.29 8.64 14.03
CA GLU A 259 9.10 8.07 14.69
C GLU A 259 8.39 7.06 13.79
N VAL A 260 8.16 7.42 12.52
CA VAL A 260 7.51 6.53 11.53
C VAL A 260 8.39 5.33 11.19
N LEU A 261 9.70 5.51 11.06
CA LEU A 261 10.64 4.42 10.83
C LEU A 261 10.72 3.47 12.03
N ALA A 262 10.60 3.96 13.26
CA ALA A 262 10.55 3.11 14.45
C ALA A 262 9.34 2.16 14.42
N ILE A 263 8.16 2.67 14.02
CA ILE A 263 6.96 1.84 13.84
C ILE A 263 7.16 0.83 12.70
N HIS A 264 7.69 1.30 11.56
CA HIS A 264 7.93 0.47 10.38
C HIS A 264 8.94 -0.65 10.65
N ASP A 265 10.12 -0.32 11.16
CA ASP A 265 11.25 -1.24 11.29
C ASP A 265 10.97 -2.30 12.36
N LYS A 266 10.31 -1.91 13.47
CA LYS A 266 9.84 -2.85 14.49
C LYS A 266 8.93 -3.94 13.91
N ALA A 267 8.09 -3.59 12.94
CA ALA A 267 7.18 -4.56 12.32
C ALA A 267 7.84 -5.37 11.19
N CYS A 268 8.65 -4.71 10.35
CA CYS A 268 9.14 -5.23 9.08
C CYS A 268 10.50 -5.94 9.16
N CYS A 269 11.43 -5.43 9.97
CA CYS A 269 12.85 -5.82 10.00
C CYS A 269 13.11 -6.83 11.13
N ARG A 270 12.52 -8.03 11.03
CA ARG A 270 12.57 -9.05 12.09
C ARG A 270 13.85 -9.90 12.13
N GLY A 271 14.84 -9.52 11.33
CA GLY A 271 16.12 -10.19 11.20
C GLY A 271 16.41 -10.57 9.75
N ASP A 272 17.66 -10.33 9.33
CA ASP A 272 18.10 -10.56 7.95
C ASP A 272 18.27 -12.06 7.62
N GLN A 273 18.28 -12.92 8.64
CA GLN A 273 18.27 -14.38 8.51
C GLN A 273 16.90 -14.97 8.13
N LEU A 274 15.79 -14.27 8.43
CA LEU A 274 14.46 -14.76 8.08
C LEU A 274 14.21 -14.60 6.57
N PRO A 275 13.45 -15.49 5.91
CA PRO A 275 13.08 -15.29 4.51
C PRO A 275 12.26 -14.01 4.32
N LEU A 276 12.42 -13.35 3.16
CA LEU A 276 11.59 -12.21 2.77
C LEU A 276 10.21 -12.67 2.29
N ALA A 277 9.15 -11.92 2.61
CA ALA A 277 7.81 -12.09 2.03
C ALA A 277 6.98 -10.80 2.07
#